data_AF-A0A963JWB7-F1
#
_entry.id   AF-A0A963JWB7-F1
#
_cell.length_a   1.000
_cell.length_b   1.000
_cell.length_c   1.000
_cell.angle_alpha   90.00
_cell.angle_beta   90.00
_cell.angle_gamma   90.00
#
_symmetry.space_group_name_H-M   'P 1'
#
loop_
_entity.id
_entity.type
_entity.pdbx_description
1 polymer ?
#
loop_
_entity_poly.entity_id
_entity_poly.type
_entity_poly.pdbx_seq_one_letter_code
_entity_poly.pdbx_strand_id
1 'polypeptide(L)'
;YLYGDASKADARIKADNPEITDEALTFAREQLKAYGIVDSGDALELGVGAMTDARWESFFLQAVDWGIVEPDLPWRAGYTLEFVNRGVGNELRP
;
A
#
# COMPACT_ATOMS: atom_id res chain seq x y z
N TYR A 1 -7.83 10.64 5.16
CA TYR A 1 -6.79 11.16 4.24
C TYR A 1 -7.18 10.99 2.78
N LEU A 2 -7.27 9.76 2.24
CA LEU A 2 -7.48 9.56 0.80
C LEU A 2 -8.85 10.06 0.28
N TYR A 3 -9.91 9.80 1.05
CA TYR A 3 -11.31 10.12 0.68
C TYR A 3 -12.01 11.12 1.61
N GLY A 4 -11.33 11.57 2.67
CA GLY A 4 -11.87 12.50 3.67
C GLY A 4 -11.02 13.76 3.81
N ASP A 5 -11.22 14.50 4.90
CA ASP A 5 -10.39 15.68 5.19
C ASP A 5 -8.92 15.28 5.39
N ALA A 6 -8.05 15.84 4.55
CA ALA A 6 -6.61 15.61 4.56
C ALA A 6 -5.82 16.66 5.34
N SER A 7 -6.44 17.77 5.76
CA SER A 7 -5.78 18.97 6.27
C SER A 7 -4.77 18.72 7.39
N LYS A 8 -5.12 17.88 8.37
CA LYS A 8 -4.23 17.54 9.50
C LYS A 8 -3.01 16.74 9.08
N ALA A 9 -3.17 15.83 8.13
CA ALA A 9 -2.06 15.05 7.60
C ALA A 9 -1.18 15.92 6.69
N ASP A 10 -1.77 16.76 5.85
CA ASP A 10 -1.05 17.72 5.00
C ASP A 10 -0.20 18.69 5.83
N ALA A 11 -0.77 19.21 6.93
CA ALA A 11 -0.02 20.05 7.86
C ALA A 11 1.19 19.31 8.45
N ARG A 12 1.04 18.01 8.76
CA ARG A 12 2.15 17.21 9.29
C ARG A 12 3.20 16.89 8.22
N ILE A 13 2.78 16.49 7.02
CA ILE A 13 3.68 16.21 5.90
C ILE A 13 4.51 17.46 5.58
N LYS A 14 3.89 18.64 5.51
CA LYS A 14 4.60 19.92 5.30
C LYS A 14 5.55 20.29 6.43
N ALA A 15 5.22 19.94 7.67
CA ALA A 15 6.11 20.19 8.80
C ALA A 15 7.39 19.34 8.72
N ASP A 16 7.27 18.09 8.24
CA ASP A 16 8.38 17.14 8.13
C ASP A 16 9.12 17.26 6.76
N ASN A 17 8.46 17.84 5.74
CA ASN A 17 8.98 18.12 4.40
C ASN A 17 8.58 19.55 3.99
N PRO A 18 9.38 20.59 4.32
CA PRO A 18 9.03 21.98 4.05
C PRO A 18 8.98 22.37 2.57
N GLU A 19 9.58 21.57 1.68
CA GLU A 19 9.59 21.80 0.23
C GLU A 19 8.32 21.32 -0.49
N ILE A 20 7.51 20.47 0.15
CA ILE A 20 6.26 19.98 -0.43
C ILE A 20 5.21 21.08 -0.48
N THR A 21 4.54 21.24 -1.63
CA THR A 21 3.47 22.21 -1.81
C THR A 21 2.09 21.58 -1.67
N ASP A 22 1.08 22.42 -1.43
CA ASP A 22 -0.31 21.98 -1.37
C ASP A 22 -0.79 21.40 -2.73
N GLU A 23 -0.29 21.94 -3.85
CA GLU A 23 -0.56 21.41 -5.19
C GLU A 23 0.04 20.01 -5.36
N ALA A 24 1.29 19.80 -4.91
CA ALA A 24 1.94 18.49 -5.00
C ALA A 24 1.20 17.43 -4.16
N LEU A 25 0.74 17.79 -2.95
CA LEU A 25 -0.05 16.90 -2.10
C LEU A 25 -1.40 16.54 -2.72
N THR A 26 -2.09 17.55 -3.27
CA THR A 26 -3.37 17.37 -3.94
C THR A 26 -3.22 16.48 -5.17
N PHE A 27 -2.26 16.79 -6.03
CA PHE A 27 -1.95 15.99 -7.21
C PHE A 27 -1.60 14.55 -6.84
N ALA A 28 -0.70 14.34 -5.87
CA ALA A 28 -0.31 13.00 -5.44
C ALA A 28 -1.51 12.18 -4.95
N ARG A 29 -2.41 12.77 -4.14
CA ARG A 29 -3.65 12.09 -3.71
C ARG A 29 -4.56 11.73 -4.87
N GLU A 30 -4.70 12.61 -5.86
CA GLU A 30 -5.48 12.32 -7.06
C GLU A 30 -4.89 11.16 -7.85
N GLN A 31 -3.57 11.11 -8.02
CA GLN A 31 -2.90 9.99 -8.70
C GLN A 31 -3.04 8.67 -7.93
N LEU A 32 -2.90 8.70 -6.59
CA LEU A 32 -3.11 7.51 -5.75
C LEU A 32 -4.50 6.90 -5.97
N LYS A 33 -5.54 7.74 -6.11
CA LYS A 33 -6.91 7.31 -6.41
C LYS A 33 -7.06 6.84 -7.85
N ALA A 34 -6.61 7.64 -8.82
CA ALA A 34 -6.79 7.37 -10.24
C ALA A 34 -6.14 6.05 -10.68
N TYR A 35 -4.96 5.74 -10.15
CA TYR A 35 -4.26 4.48 -10.46
C TYR A 35 -4.60 3.33 -9.51
N GLY A 36 -5.46 3.55 -8.50
CA GLY A 36 -5.82 2.52 -7.52
C GLY A 36 -4.61 2.02 -6.72
N ILE A 37 -3.62 2.87 -6.42
CA ILE A 37 -2.36 2.43 -5.79
C ILE A 37 -2.59 1.84 -4.40
N VAL A 38 -3.52 2.42 -3.64
CA VAL A 38 -3.81 2.03 -2.24
C VAL A 38 -5.04 1.13 -2.14
N ASP A 39 -6.00 1.33 -3.05
CA ASP A 39 -7.36 0.80 -2.95
C ASP A 39 -7.74 0.11 -4.26
N SER A 40 -7.13 -1.05 -4.51
CA SER A 40 -7.41 -1.90 -5.67
C SER A 40 -7.04 -3.36 -5.38
N GLY A 41 -7.40 -4.27 -6.29
CA GLY A 41 -7.10 -5.69 -6.16
C GLY A 41 -7.66 -6.28 -4.86
N ASP A 42 -6.85 -7.08 -4.17
CA ASP A 42 -7.23 -7.74 -2.90
C ASP A 42 -7.69 -6.75 -1.82
N ALA A 43 -7.22 -5.49 -1.85
CA ALA A 43 -7.63 -4.49 -0.88
C ALA A 43 -9.13 -4.15 -0.97
N LEU A 44 -9.76 -4.39 -2.14
CA LEU A 44 -11.19 -4.17 -2.33
C LEU A 44 -12.05 -5.09 -1.46
N GLU A 45 -11.54 -6.24 -1.06
CA GLU A 45 -12.23 -7.18 -0.17
C GLU A 45 -11.58 -7.20 1.22
N LEU A 46 -10.25 -7.32 1.26
CA LEU A 46 -9.47 -7.58 2.47
C LEU A 46 -9.04 -6.29 3.20
N GLY A 47 -9.21 -5.11 2.60
CA GLY A 47 -8.86 -3.82 3.19
C GLY A 47 -7.48 -3.29 2.82
N VAL A 48 -7.24 -2.01 3.13
CA VAL A 48 -5.97 -1.34 2.83
C VAL A 48 -4.83 -2.06 3.53
N GLY A 49 -3.74 -2.33 2.78
CA GLY A 49 -2.61 -3.13 3.27
C GLY A 49 -2.83 -4.64 3.16
N ALA A 50 -3.82 -5.09 2.36
CA ALA A 50 -4.03 -6.51 2.07
C ALA A 50 -2.75 -7.22 1.61
N MET A 51 -2.51 -8.41 2.17
CA MET A 51 -1.38 -9.27 1.83
C MET A 51 -1.85 -10.72 1.78
N THR A 52 -1.34 -11.54 0.86
CA THR A 52 -1.69 -12.96 0.76
C THR A 52 -0.44 -13.82 0.60
N ASP A 53 -0.43 -15.03 1.18
CA ASP A 53 0.70 -15.98 0.98
C ASP A 53 0.89 -16.27 -0.50
N ALA A 54 -0.20 -16.40 -1.26
CA ALA A 54 -0.17 -16.60 -2.71
C ALA A 54 0.56 -15.46 -3.46
N ARG A 55 0.34 -14.20 -3.09
CA ARG A 55 1.02 -13.07 -3.73
C ARG A 55 2.50 -13.01 -3.36
N TRP A 56 2.85 -13.33 -2.11
CA TRP A 56 4.24 -13.45 -1.70
C TRP A 56 4.97 -14.61 -2.39
N GLU A 57 4.32 -15.77 -2.52
CA GLU A 57 4.84 -16.94 -3.23
C GLU A 57 5.08 -16.61 -4.70
N SER A 58 4.09 -16.00 -5.37
CA SER A 58 4.22 -15.58 -6.76
C SER A 58 5.38 -14.61 -6.97
N PHE A 59 5.56 -13.64 -6.07
CA PHE A 59 6.68 -12.70 -6.15
C PHE A 59 8.01 -13.39 -5.90
N PHE A 60 8.10 -14.28 -4.91
CA PHE A 60 9.32 -15.05 -4.64
C PHE A 60 9.73 -15.89 -5.85
N LEU A 61 8.80 -16.63 -6.45
CA LEU A 61 9.09 -17.46 -7.63
C LEU A 61 9.57 -16.63 -8.81
N GLN A 62 8.99 -15.45 -9.03
CA GLN A 62 9.48 -14.50 -10.06
C GLN A 62 10.86 -13.96 -9.73
N ALA A 63 11.13 -13.62 -8.47
CA ALA A 63 12.45 -13.12 -8.05
C ALA A 63 13.54 -14.20 -8.19
N VAL A 64 13.20 -15.48 -7.99
CA VAL A 64 14.09 -16.61 -8.27
C VAL A 64 14.35 -16.74 -9.78
N ASP A 65 13.30 -16.69 -10.60
CA ASP A 65 13.41 -16.76 -12.07
C ASP A 65 14.27 -15.61 -12.64
N TRP A 66 14.15 -14.42 -12.06
CA TRP A 66 14.98 -13.26 -12.41
C TRP A 66 16.39 -13.30 -11.84
N GLY A 67 16.72 -14.30 -11.00
CA GLY A 67 18.04 -14.44 -10.37
C GLY A 67 18.33 -13.38 -9.30
N ILE A 68 17.31 -12.77 -8.71
CA ILE A 68 17.45 -11.74 -7.66
C ILE A 68 17.69 -12.39 -6.28
N VAL A 69 17.08 -13.56 -6.03
CA VAL A 69 17.19 -14.28 -4.76
C VAL A 69 17.44 -15.77 -5.00
N GLU A 70 18.04 -16.43 -4.02
CA GLU A 70 18.30 -17.87 -4.05
C GLU A 70 16.99 -18.68 -3.89
N PRO A 71 16.87 -19.85 -4.57
CA PRO A 71 15.67 -20.69 -4.50
C PRO A 71 15.36 -21.26 -3.11
N ASP A 72 16.33 -21.27 -2.18
CA ASP A 72 16.21 -21.82 -0.83
C ASP A 72 15.99 -20.74 0.25
N LEU A 73 15.84 -19.47 -0.13
CA LEU A 73 15.54 -18.39 0.80
C LEU A 73 14.23 -18.67 1.57
N PRO A 74 14.23 -18.64 2.92
CA PRO A 74 13.03 -18.87 3.73
C PRO A 74 12.11 -17.65 3.74
N TRP A 75 11.58 -17.26 2.58
CA TRP A 75 10.83 -16.01 2.37
C TRP A 75 9.57 -15.87 3.24
N ARG A 76 8.96 -16.99 3.66
CA ARG A 76 7.81 -16.99 4.57
C ARG A 76 8.11 -16.40 5.95
N ALA A 77 9.39 -16.34 6.36
CA ALA A 77 9.79 -15.65 7.59
C ALA A 77 9.78 -14.12 7.46
N GLY A 78 9.65 -13.58 6.24
CA GLY A 78 9.71 -12.14 5.96
C GLY A 78 8.41 -11.37 6.20
N TYR A 79 7.31 -12.05 6.51
CA TYR A 79 6.02 -11.40 6.70
C TYR A 79 5.08 -12.18 7.65
N THR A 80 4.02 -11.51 8.11
CA THR A 80 2.89 -12.13 8.84
C THR A 80 1.57 -11.55 8.33
N LEU A 81 0.50 -12.34 8.39
CA LEU A 81 -0.86 -11.92 8.02
C LEU A 81 -1.75 -11.58 9.23
N GLU A 82 -1.23 -11.71 10.45
CA GLU A 82 -2.02 -11.60 11.69
C GLU A 82 -2.77 -10.27 11.82
N PHE A 83 -2.14 -9.18 11.34
CA PHE A 83 -2.59 -7.80 11.54
C PHE A 83 -3.26 -7.16 10.33
N VAL A 84 -3.34 -7.88 9.20
CA VAL A 84 -3.93 -7.37 7.95
C VAL A 84 -5.14 -8.20 7.55
N ASN A 85 -5.74 -7.89 6.40
CA ASN A 85 -6.90 -8.61 5.83
C ASN A 85 -8.15 -8.58 6.70
N ARG A 86 -8.39 -7.48 7.41
CA ARG A 86 -9.55 -7.30 8.30
C ARG A 86 -10.65 -6.41 7.70
N GLY A 87 -10.54 -6.05 6.41
CA GLY A 87 -11.47 -5.15 5.73
C GLY A 87 -11.39 -3.70 6.20
N VAL A 88 -10.31 -3.30 6.88
CA VAL A 88 -10.14 -1.94 7.42
C VAL A 88 -10.05 -0.93 6.29
N GLY A 89 -10.83 0.15 6.41
CA GLY A 89 -10.85 1.25 5.45
C GLY A 89 -11.81 1.02 4.28
N ASN A 90 -12.45 -0.15 4.19
CA ASN A 90 -13.46 -0.44 3.16
C ASN A 90 -14.65 0.51 3.24
N GLU A 91 -15.02 0.90 4.46
CA GLU A 91 -16.10 1.81 4.78
C GLU A 91 -15.83 3.28 4.41
N LEU A 92 -14.57 3.62 4.11
CA LEU A 92 -14.15 4.99 3.77
C LEU A 92 -14.17 5.25 2.27
N ARG A 93 -14.44 4.22 1.47
CA ARG A 93 -14.54 4.32 0.01
C ARG A 93 -15.84 5.04 -0.39
N PRO A 94 -15.84 5.78 -1.52
CA PRO A 94 -17.04 6.37 -2.09
C PRO A 94 -18.04 5.31 -2.60
#